data_AF-I4EM33-F1
#
_entry.id   AF-I4EM33-F1
#
_cell.length_a   1.000
_cell.length_b   1.000
_cell.length_c   1.000
_cell.angle_alpha   90.00
_cell.angle_beta   90.00
_cell.angle_gamma   90.00
#
_symmetry.space_group_name_H-M   'P 1'
#
loop_
_entity.id
_entity.type
_entity.pdbx_description
1 polymer ?
#
loop_
_entity_poly.entity_id
_entity_poly.type
_entity_poly.pdbx_seq_one_letter_code
_entity_poly.pdbx_strand_id
1 'polypeptide(L)'
;MSMGDGTTVEVRRPKRAVLVATQVIEQSLDLDFDLMVTDMAPVDFLLQRSGRLHRHERPRHLGLQKPELWICEPRIDERGIPEFGRSNEAVYDRHVLLRSWLALQGRTTIRIPDDIGELIEAVYDDRDCPPDLDASLQTAWDETRDAYLDERAEEEDEAKKRWLERPGFKGSSVAELMRDPREEDAPDFHREHQALTRLIEPSVSIICLYGTEKHAAYDRAGRQAVPPGKVPTIRDAKRLLMRSVNLSDRRIRDALIKQEVPAAWQRSALLRNYRRVFLDERDRAVIGGYQLRLDDELGLVIEKRR
;
A
#
# COMPACT_ATOMS: atom_id res chain seq x y z
N MET A 1 17.88 8.87 19.93
CA MET A 1 17.26 7.60 19.51
C MET A 1 18.37 6.57 19.36
N SER A 2 18.26 5.42 20.01
CA SER A 2 19.22 4.32 19.86
C SER A 2 18.93 3.60 18.55
N MET A 3 19.88 3.60 17.63
CA MET A 3 19.83 2.77 16.44
C MET A 3 20.18 1.33 16.84
N GLY A 4 19.65 0.35 16.10
CA GLY A 4 19.86 -1.09 16.36
C GLY A 4 21.31 -1.57 16.21
N ASP A 5 22.24 -0.68 15.84
CA ASP A 5 23.69 -0.91 15.78
C ASP A 5 24.44 -0.37 17.02
N GLY A 6 23.72 0.11 18.04
CA GLY A 6 24.28 0.67 19.26
C GLY A 6 24.69 2.14 19.17
N THR A 7 24.48 2.81 18.02
CA THR A 7 24.72 4.24 17.90
C THR A 7 23.53 5.04 18.47
N THR A 8 23.81 6.04 19.30
CA THR A 8 22.78 6.96 19.79
C THR A 8 22.84 8.24 19.00
N VAL A 9 21.80 8.49 18.20
CA VAL A 9 21.68 9.72 17.40
C VAL A 9 20.83 10.73 18.18
N GLU A 10 21.36 11.93 18.39
CA GLU A 10 20.58 13.05 18.92
C GLU A 10 19.60 13.51 17.83
N VAL A 11 18.33 13.12 17.96
CA VAL A 11 17.29 13.51 16.99
C VAL A 11 16.79 14.90 17.38
N ARG A 12 17.23 15.91 16.64
CA ARG A 12 16.73 17.28 16.80
C ARG A 12 15.55 17.50 15.88
N ARG A 13 14.41 17.87 16.47
CA ARG A 13 13.24 18.29 15.70
C ARG A 13 13.60 19.51 14.83
N PRO A 14 13.33 19.49 13.52
CA PRO A 14 13.58 20.65 12.68
C PRO A 14 12.66 21.81 13.08
N LYS A 15 13.14 23.06 12.90
CA LYS A 15 12.32 24.27 13.13
C LYS A 15 11.08 24.32 12.22
N ARG A 16 11.21 23.78 11.02
CA ARG A 16 10.12 23.62 10.04
C ARG A 16 10.49 22.51 9.09
N ALA A 17 9.60 21.54 8.91
CA ALA A 17 9.72 20.49 7.91
C ALA A 17 8.32 20.09 7.44
N VAL A 18 8.21 19.69 6.19
CA VAL A 18 7.00 19.12 5.59
C VAL A 18 7.36 17.72 5.13
N LEU A 19 6.55 16.74 5.51
CA LEU A 19 6.69 15.37 5.05
C LEU A 19 5.47 15.04 4.19
N VAL A 20 5.71 14.71 2.93
CA VAL A 20 4.71 14.09 2.05
C VAL A 20 4.96 12.59 2.07
N ALA A 21 3.96 11.81 2.46
CA ALA A 21 4.08 10.36 2.56
C ALA A 21 2.77 9.66 2.23
N THR A 22 2.85 8.38 1.87
CA THR A 22 1.70 7.48 1.70
C THR A 22 1.31 6.86 3.04
N GLN A 23 0.43 5.85 3.03
CA GLN A 23 -0.02 5.14 4.25
C GLN A 23 1.11 4.53 5.09
N VAL A 24 2.35 4.49 4.60
CA VAL A 24 3.52 4.02 5.35
C VAL A 24 3.70 4.74 6.69
N ILE A 25 3.28 6.01 6.82
CA ILE A 25 3.38 6.74 8.09
C ILE A 25 2.36 6.29 9.16
N GLU A 26 1.35 5.52 8.78
CA GLU A 26 0.30 5.06 9.67
C GLU A 26 0.78 3.93 10.59
N GLN A 27 1.72 3.11 10.10
CA GLN A 27 2.12 1.88 10.78
C GLN A 27 3.51 1.98 11.41
N SER A 28 3.61 1.57 12.68
CA SER A 28 4.88 1.26 13.36
C SER A 28 5.92 2.40 13.50
N LEU A 29 5.59 3.64 13.11
CA LEU A 29 6.46 4.80 13.25
C LEU A 29 5.99 5.71 14.39
N ASP A 30 6.91 6.05 15.30
CA ASP A 30 6.69 7.02 16.38
C ASP A 30 6.96 8.44 15.87
N LEU A 31 5.96 9.01 15.20
CA LEU A 31 6.01 10.35 14.59
C LEU A 31 5.10 11.34 15.32
N ASP A 32 5.52 12.61 15.33
CA ASP A 32 4.81 13.71 15.98
C ASP A 32 4.83 14.97 15.10
N PHE A 33 3.64 15.35 14.63
CA PHE A 33 3.41 16.49 13.77
C PHE A 33 2.63 17.59 14.49
N ASP A 34 2.89 18.84 14.11
CA ASP A 34 2.15 20.00 14.61
C ASP A 34 0.83 20.24 13.85
N LEU A 35 0.78 19.82 12.58
CA LEU A 35 -0.35 19.91 11.66
C LEU A 35 -0.34 18.65 10.80
N MET A 36 -1.52 18.15 10.45
CA MET A 36 -1.66 17.03 9.52
C MET A 36 -2.63 17.39 8.41
N VAL A 37 -2.24 17.09 7.16
CA VAL A 37 -3.08 17.18 5.98
C VAL A 37 -3.21 15.78 5.40
N THR A 38 -4.42 15.36 5.05
CA THR A 38 -4.69 14.01 4.56
C THR A 38 -5.75 14.02 3.48
N ASP A 39 -5.63 13.13 2.49
CA ASP A 39 -6.75 12.81 1.62
C ASP A 39 -7.85 12.09 2.40
N MET A 40 -9.07 12.12 1.85
CA MET A 40 -10.20 11.37 2.37
C MET A 40 -9.88 9.87 2.41
N ALA A 41 -10.14 9.26 3.56
CA ALA A 41 -9.94 7.85 3.81
C ALA A 41 -11.03 7.35 4.78
N PRO A 42 -11.18 6.03 4.95
CA PRO A 42 -11.98 5.49 6.04
C PRO A 42 -11.66 6.14 7.40
N VAL A 43 -12.70 6.39 8.20
CA VAL A 43 -12.59 7.21 9.42
C VAL A 43 -11.61 6.65 10.44
N ASP A 44 -11.52 5.34 10.54
CA ASP A 44 -10.55 4.64 11.40
C ASP A 44 -9.10 4.93 10.98
N PHE A 45 -8.80 4.95 9.68
CA PHE A 45 -7.49 5.38 9.17
C PHE A 45 -7.23 6.86 9.42
N LEU A 46 -8.24 7.73 9.26
CA LEU A 46 -8.10 9.16 9.61
C LEU A 46 -7.80 9.37 11.10
N LEU A 47 -8.46 8.61 11.99
CA LEU A 47 -8.21 8.62 13.43
C LEU A 47 -6.83 8.01 13.77
N GLN A 48 -6.40 6.97 13.05
CA GLN A 48 -5.07 6.39 13.23
C GLN A 48 -3.97 7.38 12.82
N ARG A 49 -4.16 8.08 11.70
CA ARG A 49 -3.30 9.18 11.22
C ARG A 49 -3.24 10.30 12.25
N SER A 50 -4.39 10.73 12.78
CA SER A 50 -4.46 11.77 13.81
C SER A 50 -3.74 11.38 15.12
N GLY A 51 -3.55 10.08 15.38
CA GLY A 51 -2.69 9.58 16.46
C GLY A 51 -1.19 9.93 16.32
N ARG A 52 -0.77 10.60 15.24
CA ARG A 52 0.57 11.20 15.05
C ARG A 52 0.54 12.73 15.17
N LEU A 53 -0.63 13.33 15.28
CA LEU A 53 -0.81 14.76 15.52
C LEU A 53 -0.68 15.02 17.02
N HIS A 54 0.25 15.89 17.40
CA HIS A 54 0.51 16.26 18.80
C HIS A 54 0.75 15.05 19.72
N ARG A 55 1.35 13.98 19.18
CA ARG A 55 1.51 12.67 19.84
C ARG A 55 2.27 12.73 21.17
N HIS A 56 3.25 13.61 21.28
CA HIS A 56 4.01 13.80 22.51
C HIS A 56 3.78 15.21 23.08
N GLU A 57 3.70 15.32 24.40
CA GLU A 57 3.57 16.61 25.06
C GLU A 57 4.87 17.44 24.90
N ARG A 58 4.77 18.60 24.25
CA ARG A 58 5.90 19.51 24.00
C ARG A 58 5.41 20.90 23.55
N PRO A 59 6.24 21.95 23.67
CA PRO A 59 5.93 23.27 23.12
C PRO A 59 5.72 23.22 21.60
N ARG A 60 4.72 23.96 21.12
CA ARG A 60 4.34 24.06 19.71
C ARG A 60 4.54 25.50 19.21
N HIS A 61 4.81 25.65 17.91
CA HIS A 61 4.92 26.97 17.29
C HIS A 61 3.61 27.76 17.39
N LEU A 62 3.71 29.09 17.38
CA LEU A 62 2.53 29.96 17.43
C LEU A 62 1.68 29.76 16.16
N GLY A 63 0.37 29.53 16.35
CA GLY A 63 -0.57 29.16 15.29
C GLY A 63 -0.80 27.65 15.14
N LEU A 64 0.00 26.81 15.83
CA LEU A 64 -0.10 25.35 15.76
C LEU A 64 -0.23 24.71 17.15
N GLN A 65 -0.72 25.48 18.14
CA GLN A 65 -0.91 24.98 19.50
C GLN A 65 -2.16 24.09 19.64
N LYS A 66 -3.11 24.21 18.71
CA LYS A 66 -4.26 23.31 18.64
C LYS A 66 -3.95 22.18 17.65
N PRO A 67 -4.26 20.92 17.98
CA PRO A 67 -4.17 19.84 17.02
C PRO A 67 -5.23 20.05 15.93
N GLU A 68 -4.79 20.22 14.69
CA GLU A 68 -5.67 20.31 13.52
C GLU A 68 -5.35 19.20 12.51
N LEU A 69 -6.41 18.51 12.07
CA LEU A 69 -6.39 17.55 10.97
C LEU A 69 -7.17 18.17 9.81
N TRP A 70 -6.47 18.49 8.72
CA TRP A 70 -7.10 19.01 7.51
C TRP A 70 -7.32 17.86 6.54
N ILE A 71 -8.57 17.65 6.15
CA ILE A 71 -8.96 16.60 5.21
C ILE A 71 -9.21 17.27 3.86
N CYS A 72 -8.55 16.79 2.80
CA CYS A 72 -8.80 17.24 1.44
C CYS A 72 -10.25 16.89 1.08
N GLU A 73 -11.07 17.90 0.84
CA GLU A 73 -12.46 17.70 0.46
C GLU A 73 -12.54 17.03 -0.91
N PRO A 74 -13.35 15.96 -1.07
CA PRO A 74 -13.56 15.34 -2.38
C PRO A 74 -14.26 16.33 -3.33
N ARG A 75 -14.06 16.15 -4.63
CA ARG A 75 -14.82 16.92 -5.62
C ARG A 75 -16.28 16.50 -5.53
N ILE A 76 -17.20 17.45 -5.40
CA ILE A 76 -18.64 17.17 -5.42
C ILE A 76 -19.17 17.35 -6.85
N ASP A 77 -19.90 16.36 -7.37
CA ASP A 77 -20.53 16.45 -8.68
C ASP A 77 -21.79 17.36 -8.66
N GLU A 78 -22.38 17.59 -9.83
CA GLU A 78 -23.59 18.44 -9.96
C GLU A 78 -24.81 17.90 -9.20
N ARG A 79 -24.77 16.65 -8.76
CA ARG A 79 -25.84 15.97 -8.00
C ARG A 79 -25.58 15.95 -6.51
N GLY A 80 -24.50 16.57 -6.04
CA GLY A 80 -24.11 16.58 -4.62
C GLY A 80 -23.36 15.32 -4.18
N ILE A 81 -22.92 14.47 -5.10
CA ILE A 81 -22.26 13.20 -4.77
C ILE A 81 -20.75 13.40 -4.73
N PRO A 82 -20.04 12.95 -3.67
CA PRO A 82 -18.59 13.05 -3.60
C PRO A 82 -17.89 12.08 -4.56
N GLU A 83 -16.85 12.59 -5.20
CA GLU A 83 -15.89 11.84 -5.99
C GLU A 83 -14.56 11.76 -5.24
N PHE A 84 -14.19 10.54 -4.82
CA PHE A 84 -12.99 10.31 -4.03
C PHE A 84 -11.74 10.11 -4.90
N GLY A 85 -11.94 9.94 -6.21
CA GLY A 85 -10.87 9.82 -7.19
C GLY A 85 -10.37 8.38 -7.33
N ARG A 86 -9.95 8.04 -8.55
CA ARG A 86 -9.58 6.66 -8.93
C ARG A 86 -8.51 6.04 -8.06
N SER A 87 -7.57 6.85 -7.54
CA SER A 87 -6.49 6.35 -6.70
C SER A 87 -6.96 5.95 -5.30
N ASN A 88 -7.89 6.72 -4.70
CA ASN A 88 -8.42 6.38 -3.38
C ASN A 88 -9.41 5.22 -3.47
N GLU A 89 -10.28 5.22 -4.49
CA GLU A 89 -11.25 4.15 -4.73
C GLU A 89 -10.60 2.84 -5.19
N ALA A 90 -9.35 2.86 -5.64
CA ALA A 90 -8.57 1.65 -5.88
C ALA A 90 -8.00 1.03 -4.60
N VAL A 91 -7.90 1.81 -3.51
CA VAL A 91 -7.30 1.38 -2.24
C VAL A 91 -8.37 1.13 -1.17
N TYR A 92 -9.45 1.90 -1.18
CA TYR A 92 -10.53 1.84 -0.22
C TYR A 92 -11.87 1.65 -0.95
N ASP A 93 -12.74 0.86 -0.33
CA ASP A 93 -14.11 0.68 -0.81
C ASP A 93 -14.87 2.03 -0.88
N ARG A 94 -15.64 2.20 -1.94
CA ARG A 94 -16.37 3.44 -2.22
C ARG A 94 -17.49 3.68 -1.20
N HIS A 95 -18.17 2.64 -0.75
CA HIS A 95 -19.24 2.76 0.25
C HIS A 95 -18.66 3.20 1.60
N VAL A 96 -17.55 2.61 2.04
CA VAL A 96 -16.84 3.00 3.27
C VAL A 96 -16.36 4.46 3.20
N LEU A 97 -15.84 4.91 2.06
CA LEU A 97 -15.45 6.32 1.84
C LEU A 97 -16.66 7.27 1.91
N LEU A 98 -17.77 6.91 1.27
CA LEU A 98 -19.02 7.68 1.31
C LEU A 98 -19.53 7.83 2.74
N ARG A 99 -19.60 6.72 3.48
CA ARG A 99 -20.02 6.73 4.89
C ARG A 99 -19.09 7.56 5.77
N SER A 100 -17.78 7.44 5.57
CA SER A 100 -16.79 8.22 6.31
C SER A 100 -16.94 9.72 6.03
N TRP A 101 -17.22 10.09 4.78
CA TRP A 101 -17.45 11.49 4.40
C TRP A 101 -18.72 12.02 5.08
N LEU A 102 -19.83 11.29 4.97
CA LEU A 102 -21.09 11.64 5.63
C LEU A 102 -20.95 11.76 7.15
N ALA A 103 -20.20 10.85 7.79
CA ALA A 103 -19.98 10.88 9.24
C ALA A 103 -19.21 12.12 9.70
N LEU A 104 -18.34 12.66 8.84
CA LEU A 104 -17.51 13.85 9.13
C LEU A 104 -18.12 15.16 8.62
N GLN A 105 -19.11 15.11 7.72
CA GLN A 105 -19.79 16.29 7.19
C GLN A 105 -20.35 17.15 8.33
N GLY A 106 -20.05 18.46 8.29
CA GLY A 106 -20.49 19.43 9.30
C GLY A 106 -19.75 19.35 10.64
N ARG A 107 -18.87 18.37 10.87
CA ARG A 107 -18.05 18.32 12.10
C ARG A 107 -16.89 19.30 12.01
N THR A 108 -16.71 20.09 13.06
CA THR A 108 -15.57 21.01 13.22
C THR A 108 -14.62 20.59 14.33
N THR A 109 -14.99 19.59 15.13
CA THR A 109 -14.21 19.09 16.26
C THR A 109 -14.52 17.62 16.48
N ILE A 110 -13.50 16.83 16.85
CA ILE A 110 -13.60 15.44 17.28
C ILE A 110 -12.99 15.36 18.67
N ARG A 111 -13.76 14.88 19.65
CA ARG A 111 -13.31 14.68 21.03
C ARG A 111 -12.72 13.29 21.15
N ILE A 112 -11.46 13.22 21.59
CA ILE A 112 -10.75 11.97 21.81
C ILE A 112 -10.69 11.73 23.33
N PRO A 113 -11.09 10.55 23.84
CA PRO A 113 -11.50 9.35 23.10
C PRO A 113 -13.00 9.25 22.78
N ASP A 114 -13.82 10.17 23.30
CA ASP A 114 -15.28 10.01 23.39
C ASP A 114 -15.99 9.78 22.04
N ASP A 115 -15.60 10.51 20.99
CA ASP A 115 -16.27 10.45 19.68
C ASP A 115 -15.74 9.30 18.79
N ILE A 116 -14.71 8.55 19.22
CA ILE A 116 -14.07 7.49 18.41
C ILE A 116 -15.06 6.36 18.12
N GLY A 117 -15.72 5.83 19.15
CA GLY A 117 -16.65 4.71 19.00
C GLY A 117 -17.81 5.06 18.07
N GLU A 118 -18.42 6.23 18.31
CA GLU A 118 -19.53 6.73 17.49
C GLU A 118 -19.14 6.90 16.02
N LEU A 119 -17.95 7.44 15.73
CA LEU A 119 -17.46 7.61 14.36
C LEU A 119 -17.24 6.27 13.65
N ILE A 120 -16.63 5.30 14.33
CA ILE A 120 -16.39 3.96 13.77
C ILE A 120 -17.71 3.25 13.51
N GLU A 121 -18.63 3.24 14.49
CA GLU A 121 -19.96 2.67 14.32
C GLU A 121 -20.72 3.36 13.17
N ALA A 122 -20.60 4.68 13.04
CA ALA A 122 -21.20 5.45 11.95
C ALA A 122 -20.67 5.13 10.55
N VAL A 123 -19.63 4.32 10.42
CA VAL A 123 -19.08 3.86 9.13
C VAL A 123 -19.24 2.36 8.91
N TYR A 124 -19.14 1.55 9.96
CA TYR A 124 -18.98 0.10 9.83
C TYR A 124 -20.14 -0.75 10.34
N ASP A 125 -21.14 -0.16 10.99
CA ASP A 125 -22.31 -0.93 11.40
C ASP A 125 -23.26 -1.25 10.24
N ASP A 126 -24.22 -2.14 10.48
CA ASP A 126 -25.22 -2.57 9.49
C ASP A 126 -26.41 -1.59 9.39
N ARG A 127 -26.20 -0.28 9.59
CA ARG A 127 -27.30 0.70 9.57
C ARG A 127 -27.83 0.93 8.16
N ASP A 128 -29.12 1.22 8.09
CA ASP A 128 -29.78 1.69 6.87
C ASP A 128 -29.33 3.10 6.49
N CYS A 129 -29.58 3.45 5.22
CA CYS A 129 -29.38 4.79 4.70
C CYS A 129 -30.16 5.82 5.53
N PRO A 130 -29.53 6.89 6.04
CA PRO A 130 -30.25 7.91 6.79
C PRO A 130 -31.36 8.57 5.94
N PRO A 131 -32.61 8.64 6.44
CA PRO A 131 -33.76 9.09 5.65
C PRO A 131 -33.72 10.57 5.30
N ASP A 132 -32.91 11.36 6.02
CA ASP A 132 -32.78 12.80 5.85
C ASP A 132 -31.77 13.21 4.76
N LEU A 133 -31.11 12.24 4.12
CA LEU A 133 -30.20 12.52 3.01
C LEU A 133 -30.97 12.94 1.75
N ASP A 134 -30.33 13.75 0.90
CA ASP A 134 -30.87 14.07 -0.42
C ASP A 134 -31.08 12.81 -1.26
N ALA A 135 -32.10 12.82 -2.14
CA ALA A 135 -32.47 11.65 -2.94
C ALA A 135 -31.31 11.10 -3.80
N SER A 136 -30.42 11.97 -4.29
CA SER A 136 -29.22 11.58 -5.03
C SER A 136 -28.21 10.84 -4.16
N LEU A 137 -28.02 11.29 -2.91
CA LEU A 137 -27.15 10.62 -1.94
C LEU A 137 -27.73 9.31 -1.44
N GLN A 138 -29.06 9.22 -1.27
CA GLN A 138 -29.71 7.95 -0.94
C GLN A 138 -29.50 6.92 -2.05
N THR A 139 -29.68 7.33 -3.30
CA THR A 139 -29.42 6.45 -4.46
C THR A 139 -27.96 6.00 -4.49
N ALA A 140 -27.01 6.94 -4.31
CA ALA A 140 -25.59 6.62 -4.27
C ALA A 140 -25.21 5.70 -3.09
N TRP A 141 -25.87 5.86 -1.94
CA TRP A 141 -25.69 4.98 -0.79
C TRP A 141 -26.09 3.55 -1.13
N ASP A 142 -27.29 3.35 -1.67
CA ASP A 142 -27.79 2.01 -2.01
C ASP A 142 -26.92 1.36 -3.09
N GLU A 143 -26.58 2.08 -4.16
CA GLU A 143 -25.71 1.57 -5.23
C GLU A 143 -24.33 1.14 -4.72
N THR A 144 -23.72 1.96 -3.85
CA THR A 144 -22.40 1.62 -3.29
C THR A 144 -22.48 0.52 -2.24
N ARG A 145 -23.55 0.47 -1.43
CA ARG A 145 -23.77 -0.59 -0.44
C ARG A 145 -23.90 -1.94 -1.13
N ASP A 146 -24.72 -2.02 -2.17
CA ASP A 146 -24.97 -3.26 -2.88
C ASP A 146 -23.67 -3.78 -3.51
N ALA A 147 -22.87 -2.89 -4.13
CA ALA A 147 -21.53 -3.24 -4.63
C ALA A 147 -20.58 -3.73 -3.52
N TYR A 148 -20.58 -3.08 -2.35
CA TYR A 148 -19.77 -3.49 -1.19
C TYR A 148 -20.19 -4.87 -0.66
N LEU A 149 -21.49 -5.14 -0.54
CA LEU A 149 -22.01 -6.43 -0.08
C LEU A 149 -21.71 -7.55 -1.08
N ASP A 150 -21.82 -7.27 -2.37
CA ASP A 150 -21.47 -8.22 -3.43
C ASP A 150 -19.98 -8.58 -3.37
N GLU A 151 -19.08 -7.58 -3.27
CA GLU A 151 -17.64 -7.80 -3.14
C GLU A 151 -17.32 -8.61 -1.88
N ARG A 152 -17.93 -8.29 -0.73
CA ARG A 152 -17.77 -9.06 0.50
C ARG A 152 -18.27 -10.50 0.38
N ALA A 153 -19.39 -10.72 -0.29
CA ALA A 153 -19.93 -12.06 -0.49
C ALA A 153 -19.00 -12.90 -1.38
N GLU A 154 -18.45 -12.31 -2.44
CA GLU A 154 -17.43 -12.94 -3.27
C GLU A 154 -16.18 -13.28 -2.45
N GLU A 155 -15.68 -12.34 -1.63
CA GLU A 155 -14.54 -12.56 -0.73
C GLU A 155 -14.79 -13.69 0.27
N GLU A 156 -15.98 -13.75 0.88
CA GLU A 156 -16.35 -14.80 1.83
C GLU A 156 -16.43 -16.18 1.17
N ASP A 157 -16.98 -16.28 -0.03
CA ASP A 157 -17.06 -17.54 -0.77
C ASP A 157 -15.69 -18.00 -1.25
N GLU A 158 -14.84 -17.06 -1.66
CA GLU A 158 -13.44 -17.29 -1.99
C GLU A 158 -12.61 -17.70 -0.77
N ALA A 159 -12.89 -17.13 0.41
CA ALA A 159 -12.26 -17.50 1.67
C ALA A 159 -12.64 -18.93 2.12
N LYS A 160 -13.93 -19.30 2.04
CA LYS A 160 -14.42 -20.65 2.37
C LYS A 160 -13.73 -21.76 1.56
N LYS A 161 -13.38 -21.48 0.29
CA LYS A 161 -12.64 -22.43 -0.57
C LYS A 161 -11.17 -22.60 -0.16
N ARG A 162 -10.62 -21.70 0.66
CA ARG A 162 -9.18 -21.60 0.95
C ARG A 162 -8.81 -21.80 2.41
N TRP A 163 -9.76 -21.66 3.35
CA TRP A 163 -9.49 -21.84 4.76
C TRP A 163 -9.23 -23.30 5.11
N LEU A 164 -8.32 -23.50 6.07
CA LEU A 164 -8.30 -24.76 6.79
C LEU A 164 -9.64 -24.93 7.51
N GLU A 165 -10.10 -26.17 7.55
CA GLU A 165 -11.32 -26.52 8.27
C GLU A 165 -11.25 -26.09 9.74
N ARG A 166 -12.41 -25.76 10.31
CA ARG A 166 -12.50 -25.28 11.70
C ARG A 166 -11.94 -26.33 12.68
N PRO A 167 -11.42 -25.95 13.86
CA PRO A 167 -10.86 -26.90 14.84
C PRO A 167 -11.79 -28.06 15.27
N GLY A 168 -13.11 -27.90 15.10
CA GLY A 168 -14.11 -28.94 15.36
C GLY A 168 -14.42 -29.87 14.18
N PHE A 169 -13.66 -29.79 13.09
CA PHE A 169 -13.86 -30.58 11.88
C PHE A 169 -13.71 -32.08 12.17
N LYS A 170 -14.78 -32.85 11.90
CA LYS A 170 -14.84 -34.30 12.09
C LYS A 170 -14.52 -35.03 10.80
N GLY A 171 -13.40 -34.67 10.17
CA GLY A 171 -12.90 -35.37 9.00
C GLY A 171 -12.45 -36.79 9.33
N SER A 172 -12.45 -37.65 8.32
CA SER A 172 -12.09 -39.06 8.46
C SER A 172 -10.58 -39.26 8.65
N SER A 173 -9.77 -38.27 8.28
CA SER A 173 -8.31 -38.29 8.43
C SER A 173 -7.69 -36.89 8.39
N VAL A 174 -6.47 -36.77 8.93
CA VAL A 174 -5.67 -35.53 8.85
C VAL A 174 -5.34 -35.15 7.39
N ALA A 175 -5.28 -36.12 6.47
CA ALA A 175 -5.04 -35.85 5.05
C ALA A 175 -6.16 -35.04 4.40
N GLU A 176 -7.38 -35.06 4.95
CA GLU A 176 -8.50 -34.23 4.45
C GLU A 176 -8.28 -32.74 4.72
N LEU A 177 -7.55 -32.39 5.79
CA LEU A 177 -7.13 -31.02 6.09
C LEU A 177 -6.05 -30.51 5.11
N MET A 178 -5.37 -31.43 4.40
CA MET A 178 -4.23 -31.13 3.52
C MET A 178 -4.50 -31.53 2.06
N ARG A 179 -5.78 -31.67 1.67
CA ARG A 179 -6.19 -32.16 0.33
C ARG A 179 -5.70 -31.28 -0.83
N ASP A 180 -5.25 -30.07 -0.53
CA ASP A 180 -4.68 -29.15 -1.50
C ASP A 180 -3.30 -28.66 -1.02
N PRO A 181 -2.26 -29.52 -1.08
CA PRO A 181 -0.91 -29.15 -0.67
C PRO A 181 -0.36 -28.13 -1.67
N ARG A 182 -0.27 -26.88 -1.22
CA ARG A 182 0.02 -25.73 -2.06
C ARG A 182 1.32 -25.09 -1.58
N GLU A 183 2.35 -25.10 -2.43
CA GLU A 183 3.63 -24.44 -2.12
C GLU A 183 3.45 -22.91 -2.14
N GLU A 184 3.65 -22.25 -0.99
CA GLU A 184 3.58 -20.78 -0.85
C GLU A 184 4.53 -20.02 -1.81
N ASP A 185 5.56 -20.68 -2.33
CA ASP A 185 6.69 -20.08 -3.05
C ASP A 185 6.56 -20.05 -4.58
N ALA A 186 5.49 -20.60 -5.17
CA ALA A 186 5.32 -20.61 -6.61
C ALA A 186 4.90 -19.21 -7.15
N PRO A 187 5.58 -18.66 -8.18
CA PRO A 187 5.39 -17.28 -8.64
C PRO A 187 4.00 -16.99 -9.24
N ASP A 188 3.33 -17.98 -9.82
CA ASP A 188 1.94 -17.86 -10.29
C ASP A 188 0.93 -17.93 -9.12
N PHE A 189 1.34 -18.54 -8.01
CA PHE A 189 0.52 -18.83 -6.84
C PHE A 189 0.37 -17.61 -5.92
N HIS A 190 1.43 -16.80 -5.79
CA HIS A 190 1.40 -15.54 -5.04
C HIS A 190 0.36 -14.54 -5.59
N ARG A 191 -0.01 -14.64 -6.87
CA ARG A 191 -0.87 -13.68 -7.58
C ARG A 191 -2.36 -13.86 -7.28
N GLU A 192 -2.84 -15.09 -7.24
CA GLU A 192 -4.25 -15.40 -6.96
C GLU A 192 -4.47 -15.56 -5.45
N HIS A 193 -3.55 -16.23 -4.74
CA HIS A 193 -3.77 -16.54 -3.32
C HIS A 193 -3.50 -15.37 -2.37
N GLN A 194 -2.51 -14.51 -2.68
CA GLN A 194 -2.24 -13.35 -1.84
C GLN A 194 -3.32 -12.29 -2.04
N ALA A 195 -3.74 -12.02 -3.28
CA ALA A 195 -4.83 -11.08 -3.59
C ALA A 195 -6.19 -11.48 -3.00
N LEU A 196 -6.44 -12.79 -2.80
CA LEU A 196 -7.72 -13.31 -2.32
C LEU A 196 -7.77 -13.58 -0.80
N THR A 197 -6.65 -13.50 -0.09
CA THR A 197 -6.60 -13.79 1.37
C THR A 197 -5.95 -12.71 2.21
N ARG A 198 -5.22 -11.78 1.58
CA ARG A 198 -4.74 -10.53 2.17
C ARG A 198 -5.03 -9.41 1.18
N LEU A 199 -5.65 -8.32 1.62
CA LEU A 199 -5.87 -7.07 0.87
C LEU A 199 -4.54 -6.37 0.50
N ILE A 200 -3.60 -7.07 -0.14
CA ILE A 200 -2.34 -6.53 -0.63
C ILE A 200 -2.35 -6.73 -2.12
N GLU A 201 -2.31 -5.62 -2.86
CA GLU A 201 -2.21 -5.65 -4.32
C GLU A 201 -1.05 -6.54 -4.76
N PRO A 202 -1.26 -7.45 -5.73
CA PRO A 202 -0.19 -8.31 -6.22
C PRO A 202 0.94 -7.45 -6.77
N SER A 203 2.14 -7.64 -6.20
CA SER A 203 3.34 -6.87 -6.54
C SER A 203 4.40 -7.74 -7.19
N VAL A 204 5.25 -7.12 -7.99
CA VAL A 204 6.44 -7.76 -8.56
C VAL A 204 7.70 -7.09 -8.01
N SER A 205 8.62 -7.90 -7.51
CA SER A 205 9.92 -7.42 -7.05
C SER A 205 10.89 -7.31 -8.21
N ILE A 206 11.41 -6.12 -8.42
CA ILE A 206 12.43 -5.84 -9.44
C ILE A 206 13.76 -5.46 -8.77
N ILE A 207 14.85 -5.62 -9.50
CA ILE A 207 16.17 -5.06 -9.17
C ILE A 207 16.58 -4.12 -10.30
N CYS A 208 16.83 -2.86 -9.95
CA CYS A 208 17.30 -1.83 -10.87
C CYS A 208 18.82 -1.91 -11.06
N LEU A 209 19.24 -2.17 -12.30
CA LEU A 209 20.62 -2.30 -12.74
C LEU A 209 20.89 -1.39 -13.93
N TYR A 210 22.15 -1.21 -14.31
CA TYR A 210 22.55 -0.51 -15.53
C TYR A 210 23.19 -1.48 -16.53
N GLY A 211 23.24 -1.06 -17.79
CA GLY A 211 23.87 -1.82 -18.87
C GLY A 211 22.91 -2.78 -19.57
N THR A 212 23.33 -4.03 -19.75
CA THR A 212 22.57 -5.04 -20.51
C THR A 212 22.55 -6.38 -19.81
N GLU A 213 21.77 -7.34 -20.32
CA GLU A 213 21.74 -8.69 -19.75
C GLU A 213 23.10 -9.38 -19.68
N LYS A 214 23.99 -9.10 -20.65
CA LYS A 214 25.36 -9.64 -20.71
C LYS A 214 26.34 -8.86 -19.85
N HIS A 215 26.13 -7.55 -19.72
CA HIS A 215 27.02 -6.64 -19.00
C HIS A 215 26.20 -5.82 -17.99
N ALA A 216 25.76 -6.51 -16.95
CA ALA A 216 24.98 -5.89 -15.88
C ALA A 216 25.91 -5.18 -14.89
N ALA A 217 25.54 -3.98 -14.48
CA ALA A 217 26.29 -3.18 -13.52
C ALA A 217 25.40 -2.60 -12.42
N TYR A 218 26.00 -2.33 -11.27
CA TYR A 218 25.37 -1.59 -10.19
C TYR A 218 25.37 -0.08 -10.49
N ASP A 219 26.37 0.49 -11.14
CA ASP A 219 26.46 1.93 -11.38
C ASP A 219 26.34 2.30 -12.86
N ARG A 220 25.91 3.55 -13.13
CA ARG A 220 25.83 4.13 -14.49
C ARG A 220 27.15 3.99 -15.25
N ALA A 221 28.27 4.18 -14.55
CA ALA A 221 29.60 4.14 -15.16
C ALA A 221 30.12 2.72 -15.42
N GLY A 222 29.36 1.68 -15.07
CA GLY A 222 29.74 0.29 -15.31
C GLY A 222 30.96 -0.20 -14.53
N ARG A 223 31.42 0.54 -13.51
CA ARG A 223 32.65 0.20 -12.75
C ARG A 223 32.42 -0.98 -11.81
N GLN A 224 31.19 -1.15 -11.35
CA GLN A 224 30.78 -2.20 -10.43
C GLN A 224 29.94 -3.21 -11.20
N ALA A 225 30.59 -4.19 -11.82
CA ALA A 225 29.90 -5.25 -12.56
C ALA A 225 29.16 -6.22 -11.62
N VAL A 226 28.01 -6.70 -12.06
CA VAL A 226 27.29 -7.83 -11.46
C VAL A 226 27.90 -9.12 -12.02
N PRO A 227 28.36 -10.05 -11.17
CA PRO A 227 28.97 -11.30 -11.64
C PRO A 227 28.00 -12.10 -12.53
N PRO A 228 28.35 -12.42 -13.80
CA PRO A 228 27.46 -13.14 -14.69
C PRO A 228 27.43 -14.64 -14.36
N GLY A 229 26.25 -15.26 -14.51
CA GLY A 229 26.09 -16.71 -14.61
C GLY A 229 26.36 -17.55 -13.35
N LYS A 230 26.70 -16.93 -12.20
CA LYS A 230 26.91 -17.62 -10.93
C LYS A 230 25.78 -17.32 -9.95
N VAL A 231 25.44 -18.31 -9.11
CA VAL A 231 24.53 -18.09 -7.98
C VAL A 231 25.14 -17.01 -7.09
N PRO A 232 24.43 -15.89 -6.81
CA PRO A 232 24.99 -14.78 -6.06
C PRO A 232 25.42 -15.22 -4.65
N THR A 233 26.59 -14.75 -4.22
CA THR A 233 27.00 -14.91 -2.81
C THR A 233 26.08 -14.09 -1.91
N ILE A 234 26.05 -14.35 -0.59
CA ILE A 234 25.27 -13.54 0.36
C ILE A 234 25.62 -12.04 0.23
N ARG A 235 26.90 -11.73 0.00
CA ARG A 235 27.37 -10.35 -0.19
C ARG A 235 26.80 -9.73 -1.48
N ASP A 236 26.78 -10.48 -2.57
CA ASP A 236 26.25 -9.99 -3.86
C ASP A 236 24.73 -9.89 -3.83
N ALA A 237 24.05 -10.86 -3.20
CA ALA A 237 22.62 -10.84 -2.97
C ALA A 237 22.21 -9.62 -2.14
N LYS A 238 22.95 -9.31 -1.06
CA LYS A 238 22.73 -8.06 -0.30
C LYS A 238 22.84 -6.82 -1.18
N ARG A 239 23.87 -6.72 -2.04
CA ARG A 239 24.05 -5.57 -2.94
C ARG A 239 22.93 -5.45 -3.98
N LEU A 240 22.43 -6.58 -4.47
CA LEU A 240 21.29 -6.65 -5.39
C LEU A 240 19.98 -6.23 -4.69
N LEU A 241 19.73 -6.75 -3.50
CA LEU A 241 18.53 -6.43 -2.71
C LEU A 241 18.49 -4.98 -2.23
N MET A 242 19.64 -4.34 -1.99
CA MET A 242 19.68 -2.88 -1.73
C MET A 242 19.18 -2.03 -2.90
N ARG A 243 18.93 -2.64 -4.07
CA ARG A 243 18.42 -2.00 -5.29
C ARG A 243 17.06 -2.56 -5.70
N SER A 244 16.44 -3.33 -4.80
CA SER A 244 15.13 -3.88 -5.09
C SER A 244 14.03 -2.87 -4.85
N VAL A 245 13.03 -2.89 -5.72
CA VAL A 245 11.80 -2.13 -5.59
C VAL A 245 10.63 -3.07 -5.83
N ASN A 246 9.58 -2.96 -5.01
CA ASN A 246 8.33 -3.68 -5.24
C ASN A 246 7.38 -2.76 -6.03
N LEU A 247 6.84 -3.30 -7.11
CA LEU A 247 5.91 -2.58 -7.99
C LEU A 247 4.53 -3.25 -7.92
N SER A 248 3.50 -2.50 -7.51
CA SER A 248 2.10 -2.96 -7.55
C SER A 248 1.35 -2.50 -8.81
N ASP A 249 1.91 -1.57 -9.58
CA ASP A 249 1.25 -1.03 -10.78
C ASP A 249 0.94 -2.12 -11.81
N ARG A 250 -0.36 -2.40 -11.98
CA ARG A 250 -0.90 -3.44 -12.87
C ARG A 250 -0.35 -3.35 -14.29
N ARG A 251 -0.10 -2.14 -14.80
CA ARG A 251 0.28 -1.90 -16.20
C ARG A 251 1.68 -2.41 -16.50
N ILE A 252 2.59 -2.29 -15.55
CA ILE A 252 3.99 -2.76 -15.70
C ILE A 252 4.13 -4.19 -15.18
N ARG A 253 3.44 -4.53 -14.10
CA ARG A 253 3.51 -5.84 -13.47
C ARG A 253 3.27 -6.98 -14.47
N ASP A 254 2.21 -6.88 -15.28
CA ASP A 254 1.85 -7.93 -16.23
C ASP A 254 2.91 -8.13 -17.34
N ALA A 255 3.69 -7.09 -17.64
CA ALA A 255 4.83 -7.18 -18.56
C ALA A 255 6.07 -7.78 -17.88
N LEU A 256 6.35 -7.43 -16.62
CA LEU A 256 7.49 -7.93 -15.85
C LEU A 256 7.36 -9.41 -15.48
N ILE A 257 6.14 -9.90 -15.19
CA ILE A 257 5.92 -11.31 -14.84
C ILE A 257 6.39 -12.24 -15.96
N LYS A 258 6.15 -11.83 -17.22
CA LYS A 258 6.55 -12.57 -18.43
C LYS A 258 8.06 -12.58 -18.66
N GLN A 259 8.81 -11.74 -17.96
CA GLN A 259 10.26 -11.71 -18.06
C GLN A 259 10.85 -12.92 -17.34
N GLU A 260 11.84 -13.57 -17.96
CA GLU A 260 12.55 -14.69 -17.35
C GLU A 260 13.44 -14.23 -16.18
N VAL A 261 13.41 -15.00 -15.10
CA VAL A 261 14.37 -14.87 -14.01
C VAL A 261 15.68 -15.55 -14.43
N PRO A 262 16.86 -14.94 -14.20
CA PRO A 262 18.14 -15.60 -14.47
C PRO A 262 18.24 -16.98 -13.81
N ALA A 263 18.70 -17.99 -14.55
CA ALA A 263 18.85 -19.36 -14.03
C ALA A 263 19.68 -19.42 -12.72
N ALA A 264 20.69 -18.57 -12.60
CA ALA A 264 21.49 -18.45 -11.38
C ALA A 264 20.70 -17.90 -10.18
N TRP A 265 19.72 -17.04 -10.40
CA TRP A 265 18.87 -16.45 -9.36
C TRP A 265 17.75 -17.39 -8.94
N GLN A 266 17.20 -18.19 -9.86
CA GLN A 266 16.22 -19.24 -9.55
C GLN A 266 16.75 -20.23 -8.50
N ARG A 267 18.06 -20.50 -8.50
CA ARG A 267 18.76 -21.35 -7.52
C ARG A 267 19.09 -20.65 -6.19
N SER A 268 18.81 -19.35 -6.07
CA SER A 268 19.04 -18.55 -4.86
C SER A 268 17.70 -18.28 -4.17
N ALA A 269 17.54 -18.79 -2.95
CA ALA A 269 16.34 -18.52 -2.15
C ALA A 269 16.06 -17.02 -1.97
N LEU A 270 17.10 -16.17 -1.95
CA LEU A 270 16.98 -14.73 -1.78
C LEU A 270 16.55 -13.97 -3.05
N LEU A 271 16.70 -14.57 -4.24
CA LEU A 271 16.58 -13.85 -5.52
C LEU A 271 15.67 -14.53 -6.55
N ARG A 272 15.17 -15.76 -6.27
CA ARG A 272 14.42 -16.60 -7.22
C ARG A 272 13.18 -15.94 -7.83
N ASN A 273 12.61 -14.93 -7.18
CA ASN A 273 11.41 -14.23 -7.64
C ASN A 273 11.68 -12.83 -8.22
N TYR A 274 12.92 -12.35 -8.19
CA TYR A 274 13.24 -10.99 -8.63
C TYR A 274 13.44 -10.90 -10.14
N ARG A 275 12.87 -9.86 -10.76
CA ARG A 275 13.08 -9.51 -12.17
C ARG A 275 14.14 -8.42 -12.30
N ARG A 276 14.81 -8.34 -13.45
CA ARG A 276 15.87 -7.36 -13.70
C ARG A 276 15.33 -6.23 -14.57
N VAL A 277 15.52 -4.99 -14.14
CA VAL A 277 15.24 -3.82 -14.97
C VAL A 277 16.54 -3.09 -15.23
N PHE A 278 16.86 -2.90 -16.51
CA PHE A 278 18.07 -2.21 -16.95
C PHE A 278 17.73 -0.76 -17.28
N LEU A 279 18.29 0.16 -16.49
CA LEU A 279 18.18 1.59 -16.67
C LEU A 279 19.26 2.08 -17.65
N ASP A 280 18.90 3.06 -18.46
CA ASP A 280 19.80 3.79 -19.35
C ASP A 280 20.61 4.88 -18.61
N GLU A 281 21.42 5.65 -19.35
CA GLU A 281 22.24 6.73 -18.79
C GLU A 281 21.43 7.87 -18.16
N ARG A 282 20.13 7.94 -18.44
CA ARG A 282 19.16 8.92 -17.93
C ARG A 282 18.23 8.31 -16.88
N ASP A 283 18.58 7.15 -16.35
CA ASP A 283 17.83 6.39 -15.34
C ASP A 283 16.46 5.92 -15.80
N ARG A 284 16.32 5.65 -17.10
CA ARG A 284 15.04 5.23 -17.70
C ARG A 284 15.10 3.78 -18.18
N ALA A 285 13.96 3.11 -18.10
CA ALA A 285 13.73 1.81 -18.73
C ALA A 285 12.35 1.80 -19.39
N VAL A 286 12.18 1.00 -20.43
CA VAL A 286 10.89 0.84 -21.11
C VAL A 286 10.39 -0.58 -20.88
N ILE A 287 9.22 -0.71 -20.27
CA ILE A 287 8.59 -1.99 -19.95
C ILE A 287 7.11 -1.91 -20.31
N GLY A 288 6.62 -2.86 -21.13
CA GLY A 288 5.20 -2.95 -21.46
C GLY A 288 4.59 -1.71 -22.13
N GLY A 289 5.39 -0.90 -22.84
CA GLY A 289 4.95 0.36 -23.44
C GLY A 289 4.94 1.57 -22.50
N TYR A 290 5.32 1.40 -21.23
CA TYR A 290 5.50 2.46 -20.24
C TYR A 290 6.97 2.77 -20.03
N GLN A 291 7.26 4.01 -19.64
CA GLN A 291 8.59 4.46 -19.27
C GLN A 291 8.69 4.45 -17.73
N LEU A 292 9.63 3.69 -17.21
CA LEU A 292 10.06 3.75 -15.82
C LEU A 292 11.22 4.75 -15.75
N ARG A 293 11.25 5.58 -14.71
CA ARG A 293 12.31 6.54 -14.46
C ARG A 293 12.67 6.52 -12.98
N LEU A 294 13.93 6.24 -12.65
CA LEU A 294 14.40 6.34 -11.28
C LEU A 294 14.82 7.79 -11.00
N ASP A 295 14.03 8.48 -10.18
CA ASP A 295 14.23 9.85 -9.73
C ASP A 295 14.88 9.88 -8.35
N ASP A 296 15.80 10.81 -8.13
CA ASP A 296 16.55 10.91 -6.88
C ASP A 296 15.69 11.41 -5.70
N GLU A 297 14.56 12.08 -5.96
CA GLU A 297 13.63 12.60 -4.94
C GLU A 297 12.34 11.79 -4.87
N LEU A 298 11.74 11.48 -6.03
CA LEU A 298 10.44 10.79 -6.11
C LEU A 298 10.58 9.25 -6.10
N GLY A 299 11.80 8.73 -6.20
CA GLY A 299 12.02 7.30 -6.39
C GLY A 299 11.59 6.83 -7.77
N LEU A 300 11.02 5.63 -7.88
CA LEU A 300 10.66 5.04 -9.17
C LEU A 300 9.35 5.60 -9.70
N VAL A 301 9.41 6.36 -10.79
CA VAL A 301 8.28 7.02 -11.45
C VAL A 301 7.86 6.25 -12.70
N ILE A 302 6.54 6.12 -12.91
CA ILE A 302 5.95 5.42 -14.05
C ILE A 302 5.22 6.44 -14.93
N GLU A 303 5.65 6.57 -16.18
CA GLU A 303 5.12 7.55 -17.13
C GLU A 303 4.57 6.85 -18.38
N LYS A 304 3.43 7.34 -18.90
CA LYS A 304 2.94 6.91 -20.21
C LYS A 304 3.88 7.47 -21.27
N ARG A 305 4.38 6.59 -22.13
CA ARG A 305 5.19 7.01 -23.29
C ARG A 305 4.31 7.87 -24.20
N ARG A 306 4.72 9.13 -24.39
CA ARG A 306 4.12 10.02 -25.40
C ARG A 306 4.49 9.55 -26.80
#